data_AF-A0A2S3XGF9-F1
#
_entry.id   AF-A0A2S3XGF9-F1
#
_cell.length_a   1.000
_cell.length_b   1.000
_cell.length_c   1.000
_cell.angle_alpha   90.00
_cell.angle_beta   90.00
_cell.angle_gamma   90.00
#
_symmetry.space_group_name_H-M   'P 1'
#
loop_
_entity.id
_entity.type
_entity.pdbx_description
1 polymer ?
#
loop_
_entity_poly.entity_id
_entity_poly.type
_entity_poly.pdbx_seq_one_letter_code
_entity_poly.pdbx_strand_id
1 'polypeptide(L)'
;MLELFVIVELKNRIAANEIWIKGSRTYRALYEGMISQQTYAIIKAEARIPVAIPVDVEIYLAQKAQALDQKLREAASSLEAGRGDTRIGAKGLRVPAAKTVETEAALAFARRVASSMPPIRLTDLVADVDRMTGFSSLFEHLQTGRTPGDMRIFYAALIAEATN
;
A
#
# COMPACT_ATOMS: atom_id res chain seq x y z
N MET A 1 5.09 -43.87 -11.26
CA MET A 1 5.58 -43.19 -10.03
C MET A 1 6.06 -41.76 -10.29
N LEU A 2 6.78 -41.48 -11.39
CA LEU A 2 7.24 -40.11 -11.74
C LEU A 2 6.08 -39.12 -12.02
N GLU A 3 4.99 -39.55 -12.65
CA GLU A 3 3.88 -38.66 -13.00
C GLU A 3 3.13 -38.13 -11.77
N LEU A 4 2.95 -38.96 -10.74
CA LEU A 4 2.30 -38.53 -9.50
C LEU A 4 3.18 -37.50 -8.75
N PHE A 5 4.50 -37.68 -8.79
CA PHE A 5 5.43 -36.73 -8.20
C PHE A 5 5.36 -35.37 -8.90
N VAL A 6 5.34 -35.34 -10.24
CA VAL A 6 5.20 -34.09 -11.02
C VAL A 6 3.89 -33.37 -10.71
N ILE A 7 2.77 -34.10 -10.59
CA ILE A 7 1.47 -33.51 -10.26
C ILE A 7 1.44 -32.94 -8.84
N VAL A 8 2.01 -33.67 -7.86
CA VAL A 8 2.08 -33.21 -6.47
C VAL A 8 2.99 -31.99 -6.35
N GLU A 9 4.15 -32.00 -7.00
CA GLU A 9 5.08 -30.88 -6.98
C GLU A 9 4.50 -29.65 -7.69
N LEU A 10 3.83 -29.84 -8.83
CA LEU A 10 3.12 -28.75 -9.50
C LEU A 10 2.00 -28.18 -8.61
N LYS A 11 1.23 -29.03 -7.93
CA LYS A 11 0.19 -28.58 -6.97
C LYS A 11 0.80 -27.77 -5.83
N ASN A 12 1.91 -28.24 -5.25
CA ASN A 12 2.61 -27.57 -4.16
C ASN A 12 3.17 -26.22 -4.62
N ARG A 13 3.77 -26.17 -5.81
CA ARG A 13 4.28 -24.93 -6.41
C ARG A 13 3.20 -23.93 -6.78
N ILE A 14 2.04 -24.39 -7.27
CA ILE A 14 0.86 -23.54 -7.49
C ILE A 14 0.32 -23.00 -6.16
N ALA A 15 0.26 -23.83 -5.11
CA ALA A 15 -0.16 -23.40 -3.77
C ALA A 15 0.86 -22.42 -3.13
N ALA A 16 2.15 -22.60 -3.44
CA ALA A 16 3.24 -21.74 -3.01
C ALA A 16 3.39 -20.45 -3.86
N ASN A 17 2.60 -20.29 -4.93
CA ASN A 17 2.70 -19.20 -5.92
C ASN A 17 4.01 -19.17 -6.74
N GLU A 18 4.75 -20.27 -6.81
CA GLU A 18 5.96 -20.34 -7.64
C GLU A 18 5.63 -20.48 -9.14
N ILE A 19 4.39 -20.92 -9.46
CA ILE A 19 3.91 -21.14 -10.83
C ILE A 19 2.47 -20.64 -10.92
N TRP A 20 2.14 -19.88 -11.97
CA TRP A 20 0.77 -19.51 -12.31
C TRP A 20 0.37 -20.06 -13.69
N ILE A 21 -0.92 -20.37 -13.83
CA ILE A 21 -1.50 -20.85 -15.08
C ILE A 21 -2.23 -19.68 -15.73
N LYS A 22 -1.88 -19.39 -17.00
CA LYS A 22 -2.56 -18.38 -17.81
C LYS A 22 -4.06 -18.67 -17.87
N GLY A 23 -4.89 -17.71 -17.44
CA GLY A 23 -6.35 -17.87 -17.38
C GLY A 23 -6.91 -18.36 -16.03
N SER A 24 -6.06 -18.68 -15.06
CA SER A 24 -6.50 -18.99 -13.69
C SER A 24 -7.18 -17.79 -13.04
N ARG A 25 -8.33 -18.01 -12.39
CA ARG A 25 -9.04 -16.98 -11.62
C ARG A 25 -8.31 -16.54 -10.36
N THR A 26 -7.45 -17.40 -9.81
CA THR A 26 -6.78 -17.18 -8.52
C THR A 26 -5.44 -16.47 -8.66
N TYR A 27 -4.80 -16.55 -9.84
CA TYR A 27 -3.46 -16.03 -10.07
C TYR A 27 -3.36 -15.33 -11.44
N ARG A 28 -4.12 -14.25 -11.61
CA ARG A 28 -3.87 -13.28 -12.69
C ARG A 28 -2.85 -12.26 -12.24
N ALA A 29 -1.99 -11.87 -13.16
CA ALA A 29 -1.21 -10.68 -12.95
C ALA A 29 -2.13 -9.45 -12.87
N LEU A 30 -1.85 -8.53 -11.94
CA LEU A 30 -2.65 -7.32 -11.71
C LEU A 30 -2.96 -6.57 -13.02
N TYR A 31 -1.96 -6.46 -13.90
CA TYR A 31 -2.08 -5.75 -15.17
C TYR A 31 -3.14 -6.34 -16.12
N GLU A 32 -3.51 -7.62 -15.99
CA GLU A 32 -4.58 -8.21 -16.80
C GLU A 32 -5.97 -7.70 -16.42
N GLY A 33 -6.13 -7.18 -15.19
CA GLY A 33 -7.35 -6.50 -14.74
C GLY A 33 -7.34 -4.99 -14.99
N MET A 34 -6.22 -4.44 -15.46
CA MET A 34 -6.08 -3.01 -15.71
C MET A 34 -6.44 -2.67 -17.15
N ILE A 35 -6.82 -1.41 -17.38
CA ILE A 35 -6.91 -0.87 -18.74
C ILE A 35 -5.56 -1.04 -19.45
N SER A 36 -5.58 -1.40 -20.73
CA SER A 36 -4.35 -1.54 -21.50
C SER A 36 -3.63 -0.19 -21.61
N GLN A 37 -2.31 -0.21 -21.79
CA GLN A 37 -1.54 1.02 -22.01
C GLN A 37 -2.05 1.81 -23.22
N GLN A 38 -2.52 1.12 -24.27
CA GLN A 38 -3.08 1.74 -25.46
C GLN A 38 -4.40 2.45 -25.14
N THR A 39 -5.30 1.79 -24.42
CA THR A 39 -6.57 2.39 -23.97
C THR A 39 -6.31 3.57 -23.05
N TYR A 40 -5.35 3.44 -22.12
CA TYR A 40 -4.98 4.54 -21.23
C TYR A 40 -4.42 5.74 -21.99
N ALA A 41 -3.57 5.54 -22.99
CA ALA A 41 -3.03 6.61 -23.81
C ALA A 41 -4.13 7.40 -24.54
N ILE A 42 -5.16 6.71 -25.04
CA ILE A 42 -6.33 7.35 -25.68
C ILE A 42 -7.11 8.18 -24.64
N ILE A 43 -7.47 7.60 -23.49
CA ILE A 43 -8.22 8.31 -22.44
C ILE A 43 -7.43 9.55 -21.94
N LYS A 44 -6.11 9.41 -21.80
CA LYS A 44 -5.22 10.51 -21.40
C LYS A 44 -5.19 11.63 -22.45
N ALA A 45 -5.08 11.28 -23.74
CA ALA A 45 -5.09 12.26 -24.83
C ALA A 45 -6.43 13.01 -24.94
N GLU A 46 -7.54 12.34 -24.64
CA GLU A 46 -8.88 12.94 -24.61
C GLU A 46 -9.16 13.75 -23.33
N ALA A 47 -8.22 13.81 -22.37
CA ALA A 47 -8.40 14.40 -21.04
C ALA A 47 -9.64 13.86 -20.29
N ARG A 48 -10.01 12.60 -20.54
CA ARG A 48 -11.21 11.95 -19.99
C ARG A 48 -10.95 11.07 -18.78
N ILE A 49 -9.78 11.19 -18.14
CA ILE A 49 -9.48 10.37 -16.97
C ILE A 49 -10.42 10.82 -15.84
N PRO A 50 -11.36 9.95 -15.37
CA PRO A 50 -12.42 10.34 -14.45
C PRO A 50 -11.92 10.32 -13.00
N VAL A 51 -10.86 11.06 -12.73
CA VAL A 51 -10.24 11.14 -11.39
C VAL A 51 -10.27 12.59 -10.92
N ALA A 52 -10.73 12.80 -9.69
CA ALA A 52 -10.78 14.13 -9.06
C ALA A 52 -9.43 14.55 -8.47
N ILE A 53 -8.32 14.14 -9.09
CA ILE A 53 -6.95 14.43 -8.67
C ILE A 53 -6.10 14.78 -9.91
N PRO A 54 -4.98 15.51 -9.76
CA PRO A 54 -4.04 15.71 -10.85
C PRO A 54 -3.58 14.37 -11.42
N VAL A 55 -3.63 14.26 -12.76
CA VAL A 55 -3.13 13.08 -13.50
C VAL A 55 -1.61 13.11 -13.62
N ASP A 56 -1.02 14.30 -13.63
CA ASP A 56 0.41 14.53 -13.64
C ASP A 56 0.99 14.23 -12.24
N VAL A 57 1.99 13.35 -12.19
CA VAL A 57 2.50 12.80 -10.93
C VAL A 57 3.31 13.85 -10.17
N GLU A 58 4.03 14.71 -10.87
CA GLU A 58 4.81 15.80 -10.32
C GLU A 58 3.89 16.85 -9.66
N ILE A 59 2.81 17.23 -10.35
CA ILE A 59 1.79 18.13 -9.77
C ILE A 59 1.12 17.48 -8.56
N TYR A 60 0.74 16.19 -8.67
CA TYR A 60 0.12 15.46 -7.57
C TYR A 60 1.04 15.41 -6.33
N LEU A 61 2.32 15.05 -6.51
CA LEU A 61 3.30 14.96 -5.43
C LEU A 61 3.58 16.33 -4.81
N ALA A 62 3.68 17.39 -5.61
CA ALA A 62 3.85 18.76 -5.10
C ALA A 62 2.67 19.18 -4.21
N GLN A 63 1.43 18.91 -4.64
CA GLN A 63 0.24 19.20 -3.83
C GLN A 63 0.20 18.39 -2.54
N LYS A 64 0.59 17.10 -2.58
CA LYS A 64 0.66 16.26 -1.38
C LYS A 64 1.75 16.70 -0.43
N ALA A 65 2.93 17.08 -0.93
CA ALA A 65 4.02 17.60 -0.13
C ALA A 65 3.62 18.90 0.58
N GLN A 66 2.97 19.82 -0.12
CA GLN A 66 2.46 21.07 0.47
C GLN A 66 1.40 20.80 1.55
N ALA A 67 0.45 19.91 1.29
CA ALA A 67 -0.58 19.54 2.26
C ALA A 67 0.04 18.88 3.51
N LEU A 68 1.06 18.04 3.32
CA LEU A 68 1.78 17.40 4.42
C LEU A 68 2.56 18.42 5.25
N ASP A 69 3.34 19.31 4.62
CA ASP A 69 4.08 20.37 5.31
C ASP A 69 3.14 21.24 6.16
N GLN A 70 2.01 21.66 5.57
CA GLN A 70 1.00 22.43 6.29
C GLN A 70 0.47 21.69 7.52
N LYS A 71 0.13 20.39 7.39
CA LYS A 71 -0.36 19.58 8.50
C LYS A 71 0.70 19.35 9.58
N LEU A 72 1.96 19.19 9.20
CA LEU A 72 3.07 19.05 10.14
C LEU A 72 3.30 20.34 10.93
N ARG A 73 3.21 21.51 10.28
CA ARG A 73 3.28 22.82 10.96
C ARG A 73 2.12 23.04 11.92
N GLU A 74 0.90 22.69 11.51
CA GLU A 74 -0.28 22.72 12.38
C GLU A 74 -0.11 21.80 13.62
N ALA A 75 0.44 20.60 13.41
CA ALA A 75 0.73 19.67 14.49
C ALA A 75 1.82 20.20 15.44
N ALA A 76 2.90 20.77 14.90
CA ALA A 76 3.98 21.38 15.70
C ALA A 76 3.48 22.55 16.55
N SER A 77 2.69 23.47 15.96
CA SER A 77 2.11 24.58 16.71
C SER A 77 1.12 24.11 17.79
N SER A 78 0.34 23.05 17.52
CA SER A 78 -0.56 22.46 18.50
C SER A 78 0.21 21.83 19.67
N LEU A 79 1.32 21.16 19.38
CA LEU A 79 2.24 20.61 20.37
C LEU A 79 2.84 21.69 21.28
N GLU A 80 3.33 22.79 20.69
CA GLU A 80 3.89 23.94 21.44
C GLU A 80 2.84 24.61 22.33
N ALA A 81 1.62 24.78 21.83
CA ALA A 81 0.52 25.38 22.58
C ALA A 81 -0.14 24.44 23.60
N GLY A 82 0.30 23.17 23.68
CA GLY A 82 -0.31 22.14 24.51
C GLY A 82 -1.77 21.82 24.14
N ARG A 83 -2.18 22.10 22.91
CA ARG A 83 -3.56 21.90 22.42
C ARG A 83 -3.70 20.54 21.72
N GLY A 84 -4.81 19.87 21.99
CA GLY A 84 -5.16 18.58 21.38
C GLY A 84 -4.64 17.37 22.18
N ASP A 85 -4.84 16.19 21.61
CA ASP A 85 -4.48 14.93 22.26
C ASP A 85 -3.05 14.46 21.93
N THR A 86 -2.43 15.06 20.90
CA THR A 86 -1.04 14.80 20.50
C THR A 86 -0.08 15.44 21.49
N ARG A 87 0.85 14.66 22.06
CA ARG A 87 1.83 15.15 23.05
C ARG A 87 3.20 14.55 22.81
N ILE A 88 4.25 15.32 23.05
CA ILE A 88 5.63 14.82 23.15
C ILE A 88 5.99 14.76 24.63
N GLY A 89 6.26 13.56 25.14
CA GLY A 89 6.68 13.33 26.52
C GLY A 89 7.97 12.50 26.61
N ALA A 90 8.39 12.14 27.82
CA ALA A 90 9.61 11.35 28.04
C ALA A 90 9.63 9.98 27.34
N LYS A 91 8.46 9.45 26.94
CA LYS A 91 8.31 8.19 26.18
C LYS A 91 8.19 8.40 24.66
N GLY A 92 8.37 9.62 24.16
CA GLY A 92 8.28 9.96 22.75
C GLY A 92 6.98 10.65 22.34
N LEU A 93 6.74 10.71 21.03
CA LEU A 93 5.55 11.29 20.42
C LEU A 93 4.35 10.35 20.60
N ARG A 94 3.30 10.85 21.26
CA ARG A 94 2.00 10.18 21.33
C ARG A 94 1.05 10.89 20.37
N VAL A 95 0.66 10.21 19.31
CA VAL A 95 -0.40 10.65 18.39
C VAL A 95 -1.69 9.92 18.77
N PRO A 96 -2.82 10.61 18.99
CA PRO A 96 -4.11 9.96 19.20
C PRO A 96 -4.50 9.16 17.96
N ALA A 97 -5.12 7.99 18.17
CA ALA A 97 -5.67 7.21 17.06
C ALA A 97 -6.65 8.07 16.25
N ALA A 98 -6.54 8.01 14.93
CA ALA A 98 -7.49 8.67 14.05
C ALA A 98 -8.87 8.04 14.27
N LYS A 99 -9.87 8.84 14.64
CA LYS A 99 -11.26 8.38 14.68
C LYS A 99 -11.77 8.24 13.25
N THR A 100 -11.81 7.02 12.74
CA THR A 100 -12.50 6.70 11.50
C THR A 100 -14.00 6.74 11.73
N VAL A 101 -14.69 7.63 11.00
CA VAL A 101 -16.16 7.58 10.89
C VAL A 101 -16.48 6.70 9.70
N GLU A 102 -16.70 5.41 9.95
CA GLU A 102 -17.16 4.50 8.91
C GLU A 102 -18.64 4.71 8.68
N THR A 103 -19.00 5.29 7.53
CA THR A 103 -20.39 5.36 7.09
C THR A 103 -20.77 4.08 6.35
N GLU A 104 -22.05 3.71 6.41
CA GLU A 104 -22.55 2.54 5.66
C GLU A 104 -22.26 2.65 4.15
N ALA A 105 -22.38 3.87 3.61
CA ALA A 105 -22.02 4.16 2.22
C ALA A 105 -20.53 3.91 1.93
N ALA A 106 -19.62 4.29 2.83
CA ALA A 106 -18.19 4.04 2.69
C ALA A 106 -17.88 2.53 2.73
N LEU A 107 -18.52 1.78 3.63
CA LEU A 107 -18.37 0.32 3.72
C LEU A 107 -18.91 -0.39 2.47
N ALA A 108 -20.07 0.01 1.98
CA ALA A 108 -20.66 -0.53 0.75
C ALA A 108 -19.76 -0.26 -0.47
N PHE A 109 -19.18 0.94 -0.56
CA PHE A 109 -18.22 1.29 -1.60
C PHE A 109 -16.93 0.47 -1.49
N ALA A 110 -16.35 0.35 -0.29
CA ALA A 110 -15.15 -0.46 -0.05
C ALA A 110 -15.36 -1.93 -0.45
N ARG A 111 -16.51 -2.52 -0.13
CA ARG A 111 -16.86 -3.90 -0.56
C ARG A 111 -16.94 -4.02 -2.08
N ARG A 112 -17.52 -3.05 -2.77
CA ARG A 112 -17.56 -3.03 -4.25
C ARG A 112 -16.14 -2.97 -4.84
N VAL A 113 -15.30 -2.06 -4.33
CA VAL A 113 -13.90 -1.97 -4.78
C VAL A 113 -13.17 -3.28 -4.53
N ALA A 114 -13.26 -3.84 -3.32
CA ALA A 114 -12.64 -5.12 -2.97
C ALA A 114 -13.09 -6.27 -3.90
N SER A 115 -14.37 -6.31 -4.30
CA SER A 115 -14.88 -7.33 -5.21
C SER A 115 -14.35 -7.21 -6.65
N SER A 116 -13.86 -6.03 -7.04
CA SER A 116 -13.26 -5.79 -8.36
C SER A 116 -11.75 -6.02 -8.41
N MET A 117 -11.08 -6.05 -7.26
CA MET A 117 -9.63 -6.22 -7.18
C MET A 117 -9.26 -7.70 -7.33
N PRO A 118 -8.17 -8.02 -8.06
CA PRO A 118 -7.66 -9.38 -8.08
C PRO A 118 -7.15 -9.78 -6.68
N PRO A 119 -7.23 -11.06 -6.30
CA PRO A 119 -6.65 -11.52 -5.06
C PRO A 119 -5.11 -11.36 -5.12
N ILE A 120 -4.57 -10.46 -4.30
CA ILE A 120 -3.13 -10.22 -4.17
C ILE A 120 -2.72 -10.42 -2.71
N ARG A 121 -1.57 -11.08 -2.50
CA ARG A 121 -0.98 -11.18 -1.16
C ARG A 121 -0.42 -9.81 -0.77
N LEU A 122 -0.87 -9.26 0.35
CA LEU A 122 -0.45 -7.94 0.81
C LEU A 122 1.07 -7.83 0.99
N THR A 123 1.72 -8.91 1.42
CA THR A 123 3.19 -8.99 1.54
C THR A 123 3.90 -8.80 0.20
N ASP A 124 3.37 -9.39 -0.87
CA ASP A 124 3.96 -9.33 -2.20
C ASP A 124 3.77 -7.92 -2.78
N LEU A 125 2.58 -7.34 -2.57
CA LEU A 125 2.29 -5.96 -2.96
C LEU A 125 3.23 -4.96 -2.25
N VAL A 126 3.43 -5.10 -0.94
CA VAL A 126 4.33 -4.23 -0.19
C VAL A 126 5.78 -4.36 -0.67
N ALA A 127 6.24 -5.59 -0.95
CA ALA A 127 7.58 -5.81 -1.50
C ALA A 127 7.76 -5.20 -2.90
N ASP A 128 6.73 -5.26 -3.75
CA ASP A 128 6.77 -4.63 -5.08
C ASP A 128 6.78 -3.10 -4.98
N VAL A 129 5.98 -2.52 -4.09
CA VAL A 129 6.00 -1.08 -3.80
C VAL A 129 7.37 -0.64 -3.27
N ASP A 130 7.96 -1.42 -2.37
CA ASP A 130 9.31 -1.14 -1.87
C ASP A 130 10.36 -1.20 -2.98
N ARG A 131 10.27 -2.18 -3.89
CA ARG A 131 11.17 -2.24 -5.05
C ARG A 131 11.06 -1.00 -5.95
N MET A 132 9.85 -0.44 -6.08
CA MET A 132 9.60 0.74 -6.91
C MET A 132 10.04 2.05 -6.24
N THR A 133 9.90 2.14 -4.93
CA THR A 133 10.03 3.42 -4.18
C THR A 133 11.25 3.48 -3.26
N GLY A 134 11.80 2.34 -2.89
CA GLY A 134 12.86 2.19 -1.90
C GLY A 134 12.44 2.62 -0.49
N PHE A 135 11.13 2.67 -0.18
CA PHE A 135 10.66 3.28 1.06
C PHE A 135 11.25 2.62 2.32
N SER A 136 11.60 1.33 2.28
CA SER A 136 12.19 0.62 3.42
C SER A 136 13.52 1.22 3.87
N SER A 137 14.26 1.90 2.98
CA SER A 137 15.49 2.60 3.35
C SER A 137 15.25 3.82 4.24
N LEU A 138 14.01 4.30 4.34
CA LEU A 138 13.63 5.40 5.22
C LEU A 138 13.29 4.92 6.64
N PHE A 139 13.27 3.60 6.87
CA PHE A 139 12.99 3.01 8.16
C PHE A 139 14.29 2.59 8.84
N GLU A 140 14.45 3.04 10.07
CA GLU A 140 15.62 2.73 10.90
C GLU A 140 15.20 2.29 12.30
N HIS A 141 16.00 1.41 12.88
CA HIS A 141 15.84 1.04 14.28
C HIS A 141 16.11 2.25 15.18
N LEU A 142 15.10 2.70 15.93
CA LEU A 142 15.13 3.94 16.72
C LEU A 142 16.39 4.10 17.60
N GLN A 143 16.91 3.02 18.19
CA GLN A 143 18.09 3.09 19.06
C GLN A 143 19.43 2.91 18.33
N THR A 144 19.46 2.25 17.17
CA THR A 144 20.72 1.82 16.53
C THR A 144 20.94 2.45 15.16
N GLY A 145 19.94 3.11 14.58
CA GLY A 145 19.98 3.67 13.22
C GLY A 145 20.11 2.60 12.12
N ARG A 146 20.04 1.31 12.47
CA ARG A 146 20.24 0.23 11.50
C ARG A 146 18.99 0.07 10.65
N THR A 147 19.21 -0.16 9.37
CA THR A 147 18.17 -0.58 8.44
C THR A 147 17.65 -1.99 8.79
N PRO A 148 16.46 -2.37 8.31
CA PRO A 148 15.92 -3.70 8.57
C PRO A 148 16.83 -4.79 8.00
N GLY A 149 17.30 -5.71 8.87
CA GLY A 149 18.16 -6.81 8.46
C GLY A 149 17.44 -7.95 7.72
N ASP A 150 16.13 -8.09 7.94
CA ASP A 150 15.26 -9.04 7.24
C ASP A 150 13.99 -8.32 6.78
N MET A 151 13.86 -8.15 5.46
CA MET A 151 12.73 -7.43 4.87
C MET A 151 11.41 -8.17 5.03
N ARG A 152 11.40 -9.50 5.17
CA ARG A 152 10.16 -10.26 5.39
C ARG A 152 9.60 -9.96 6.78
N ILE A 153 10.47 -9.93 7.79
CA ILE A 153 10.09 -9.56 9.16
C ILE A 153 9.62 -8.10 9.19
N PHE A 154 10.33 -7.21 8.51
CA PHE A 154 9.95 -5.81 8.39
C PHE A 154 8.56 -5.63 7.78
N TYR A 155 8.28 -6.23 6.62
CA TYR A 155 6.97 -6.12 6.00
C TYR A 155 5.86 -6.72 6.86
N ALA A 156 6.11 -7.85 7.53
CA ALA A 156 5.14 -8.45 8.44
C ALA A 156 4.81 -7.52 9.62
N ALA A 157 5.82 -6.90 10.23
CA ALA A 157 5.63 -5.95 11.31
C ALA A 157 4.91 -4.67 10.82
N LEU A 158 5.28 -4.15 9.66
CA LEU A 158 4.64 -2.99 9.04
C LEU A 158 3.15 -3.24 8.77
N ILE A 159 2.83 -4.40 8.19
CA ILE A 159 1.45 -4.79 7.92
C ILE A 159 0.68 -4.95 9.23
N ALA A 160 1.25 -5.64 10.22
CA ALA A 160 0.62 -5.82 11.52
C ALA A 160 0.28 -4.47 12.17
N GLU A 161 1.23 -3.54 12.21
CA GLU A 161 1.02 -2.20 12.78
C GLU A 161 -0.03 -1.39 12.00
N ALA A 162 -0.06 -1.50 10.67
CA ALA A 162 -1.04 -0.79 9.84
C ALA A 162 -2.47 -1.36 9.96
N THR A 163 -2.61 -2.60 10.42
CA THR A 163 -3.91 -3.30 10.56
C THR A 163 -4.41 -3.42 12.00
N ASN A 164 -3.68 -2.85 12.95
CA ASN A 164 -4.03 -2.83 14.38
C ASN A 164 -4.96 -1.66 14.71
#